data_AF-A0A7W8IJH9-F1
#
_entry.id   AF-A0A7W8IJH9-F1
#
_cell.length_a   1.000
_cell.length_b   1.000
_cell.length_c   1.000
_cell.angle_alpha   90.00
_cell.angle_beta   90.00
_cell.angle_gamma   90.00
#
_symmetry.space_group_name_H-M   'P 1'
#
loop_
_entity.id
_entity.type
_entity.pdbx_description
1 polymer ?
#
loop_
_entity_poly.entity_id
_entity_poly.type
_entity_poly.pdbx_seq_one_letter_code
_entity_poly.pdbx_strand_id
1 'polypeptide(L)'
;MKRPAHWLSASVALLAAALFVCPKPAAANSYTILDLGTANGRNLVGMDTAGDVVISQSYGCGFASFTCYVTYVDGVAGTASSSAPDLVYDDGTPCSSTPTGFNALKKVCNQGVVGLGSVFNPNGNKNGTYIGSGDNLQFLSNGSADQIFLNSVGDLAWTDGAGEEIFEAMDPPGPAVSPIPEPGSLLLVGTGLLWFTAAVRRRANR
;
A
#
# COMPACT_ATOMS: atom_id res chain seq x y z
N MET A 1 30.16 -6.97 -50.72
CA MET A 1 30.32 -7.44 -49.33
C MET A 1 29.08 -7.06 -48.52
N LYS A 2 28.18 -8.00 -48.21
CA LYS A 2 26.95 -7.77 -47.43
C LYS A 2 26.82 -8.85 -46.35
N ARG A 3 27.40 -8.66 -45.16
CA ARG A 3 27.08 -9.44 -43.96
C ARG A 3 27.37 -8.64 -42.68
N PRO A 4 26.36 -7.94 -42.12
CA PRO A 4 26.35 -7.73 -40.67
C PRO A 4 25.01 -8.09 -39.98
N ALA A 5 23.97 -8.51 -40.70
CA ALA A 5 22.62 -8.63 -40.14
C ALA A 5 22.42 -9.78 -39.11
N HIS A 6 23.23 -10.84 -39.16
CA HIS A 6 23.04 -12.02 -38.30
C HIS A 6 23.49 -11.82 -36.84
N TRP A 7 24.42 -10.91 -36.59
CA TRP A 7 24.99 -10.71 -35.24
C TRP A 7 24.03 -9.97 -34.29
N LEU A 8 23.25 -9.01 -34.81
CA LEU A 8 22.27 -8.27 -34.01
C LEU A 8 21.09 -9.13 -33.54
N SER A 9 20.68 -10.13 -34.33
CA SER A 9 19.54 -10.98 -34.00
C SER A 9 19.83 -11.96 -32.85
N ALA A 10 21.07 -12.46 -32.75
CA ALA A 10 21.47 -13.38 -31.69
C ALA A 10 21.56 -12.68 -30.33
N SER A 11 22.09 -11.46 -30.29
CA SER A 11 22.23 -10.67 -29.05
C SER A 11 20.87 -10.29 -28.46
N VAL A 12 19.89 -9.94 -29.30
CA VAL A 12 18.52 -9.62 -28.83
C VAL A 12 17.83 -10.87 -28.29
N ALA A 13 17.99 -12.02 -28.94
CA ALA A 13 17.42 -13.28 -28.46
C ALA A 13 18.03 -13.73 -27.13
N LEU A 14 19.35 -13.59 -26.96
CA LEU A 14 20.06 -13.88 -25.70
C LEU A 14 19.64 -12.94 -24.57
N LEU A 15 19.52 -11.64 -24.84
CA LEU A 15 19.07 -10.67 -23.84
C LEU A 15 17.63 -10.96 -23.41
N ALA A 16 16.73 -11.28 -24.35
CA ALA A 16 15.37 -11.67 -24.03
C ALA A 16 15.35 -12.95 -23.17
N ALA A 17 16.09 -13.99 -23.56
CA ALA A 17 16.19 -15.23 -22.78
C ALA A 17 16.72 -14.98 -21.36
N ALA A 18 17.74 -14.12 -21.19
CA ALA A 18 18.27 -13.76 -19.87
C ALA A 18 17.24 -13.04 -18.98
N LEU A 19 16.42 -12.16 -19.56
CA LEU A 19 15.35 -11.46 -18.84
C LEU A 19 14.20 -12.40 -18.42
N PHE A 20 13.98 -13.52 -19.15
CA PHE A 20 12.97 -14.52 -18.80
C PHE A 20 13.41 -15.50 -17.70
N VAL A 21 14.71 -15.72 -17.49
CA VAL A 21 15.23 -16.71 -16.52
C VAL A 21 15.27 -16.18 -15.08
N CYS A 22 15.23 -14.86 -14.89
CA CYS A 22 15.22 -14.21 -13.57
C CYS A 22 13.95 -13.37 -13.37
N PRO A 23 12.74 -13.98 -13.25
CA PRO A 23 11.59 -13.23 -12.80
C PRO A 23 11.89 -12.75 -11.37
N LYS A 24 12.13 -11.45 -11.20
CA LYS A 24 12.08 -10.84 -9.87
C LYS A 24 10.61 -10.79 -9.49
N PRO A 25 10.19 -11.42 -8.39
CA PRO A 25 8.86 -11.18 -7.86
C PRO A 25 8.78 -9.70 -7.49
N ALA A 26 8.03 -8.93 -8.26
CA ALA A 26 7.56 -7.63 -7.83
C ALA A 26 6.35 -7.90 -6.92
N ALA A 27 6.59 -7.91 -5.61
CA ALA A 27 5.50 -7.86 -4.65
C ALA A 27 4.94 -6.43 -4.67
N ALA A 28 4.07 -6.15 -5.63
CA ALA A 28 3.18 -5.01 -5.53
C ALA A 28 2.04 -5.44 -4.62
N ASN A 29 2.24 -5.33 -3.30
CA ASN A 29 1.14 -5.44 -2.35
C ASN A 29 0.10 -4.39 -2.76
N SER A 30 -1.13 -4.80 -3.00
CA SER A 30 -2.18 -3.89 -3.44
C SER A 30 -3.11 -3.66 -2.26
N TYR A 31 -2.81 -2.68 -1.41
CA TYR A 31 -3.70 -2.33 -0.32
C TYR A 31 -5.02 -1.76 -0.86
N THR A 32 -6.12 -2.16 -0.24
CA THR A 32 -7.42 -1.52 -0.44
C THR A 32 -7.56 -0.43 0.61
N ILE A 33 -7.71 0.82 0.17
CA ILE A 33 -7.90 1.96 1.06
C ILE A 33 -9.40 2.28 1.15
N LEU A 34 -9.92 2.27 2.36
CA LEU A 34 -11.31 2.51 2.71
C LEU A 34 -11.40 3.79 3.53
N ASP A 35 -12.38 4.63 3.20
CA ASP A 35 -12.72 5.84 3.96
C ASP A 35 -13.77 5.51 5.02
N LEU A 36 -13.42 5.70 6.30
CA LEU A 36 -14.26 5.44 7.47
C LEU A 36 -15.05 6.69 7.93
N GLY A 37 -14.97 7.76 7.13
CA GLY A 37 -15.62 9.03 7.31
C GLY A 37 -14.76 10.04 8.08
N THR A 38 -15.39 11.15 8.45
CA THR A 38 -14.69 12.27 9.07
C THR A 38 -14.19 11.97 10.48
N ALA A 39 -13.02 12.54 10.82
CA ALA A 39 -12.40 12.67 12.14
C ALA A 39 -12.93 13.87 12.94
N ASN A 40 -13.76 14.74 12.35
CA ASN A 40 -14.30 15.89 13.08
C ASN A 40 -15.19 15.46 14.25
N GLY A 41 -14.66 15.55 15.47
CA GLY A 41 -15.34 15.06 16.67
C GLY A 41 -15.36 13.54 16.78
N ARG A 42 -14.51 12.85 16.03
CA ARG A 42 -14.32 11.40 16.06
C ARG A 42 -12.83 11.08 16.16
N ASN A 43 -12.43 10.22 17.09
CA ASN A 43 -11.02 9.86 17.24
C ASN A 43 -10.82 8.37 16.97
N LEU A 44 -9.74 8.06 16.27
CA LEU A 44 -9.28 6.70 16.10
C LEU A 44 -8.77 6.19 17.46
N VAL A 45 -9.35 5.09 17.94
CA VAL A 45 -9.05 4.51 19.26
C VAL A 45 -7.95 3.45 19.13
N GLY A 46 -8.08 2.58 18.15
CA GLY A 46 -7.15 1.48 17.89
C GLY A 46 -7.69 0.52 16.84
N MET A 47 -6.91 -0.53 16.59
CA MET A 47 -7.21 -1.63 15.68
C MET A 47 -6.93 -2.96 16.38
N ASP A 48 -7.75 -3.97 16.17
CA ASP A 48 -7.52 -5.30 16.75
C ASP A 48 -6.68 -6.22 15.85
N THR A 49 -6.38 -7.43 16.32
CA THR A 49 -5.61 -8.42 15.55
C THR A 49 -6.29 -8.91 14.26
N ALA A 50 -7.60 -8.72 14.13
CA ALA A 50 -8.36 -9.10 12.93
C ALA A 50 -8.44 -7.96 11.90
N GLY A 51 -8.04 -6.74 12.27
CA GLY A 51 -8.17 -5.54 11.44
C GLY A 51 -9.37 -4.68 11.82
N ASP A 52 -10.14 -5.04 12.85
CA ASP A 52 -11.32 -4.27 13.24
C ASP A 52 -10.91 -2.91 13.81
N VAL A 53 -11.39 -1.83 13.19
CA VAL A 53 -11.03 -0.45 13.56
C VAL A 53 -12.07 0.15 14.50
N VAL A 54 -11.62 0.66 15.65
CA VAL A 54 -12.51 1.32 16.62
C VAL A 54 -12.39 2.83 16.53
N ILE A 55 -13.53 3.49 16.28
CA ILE A 55 -13.62 4.95 16.26
C ILE A 55 -14.54 5.39 17.41
N SER A 56 -14.04 6.32 18.22
CA SER A 56 -14.82 6.97 19.27
C SER A 56 -15.42 8.28 18.81
N GLN A 57 -16.54 8.68 19.38
CA GLN A 57 -17.12 10.01 19.22
C GLN A 57 -16.79 10.88 20.44
N SER A 58 -16.29 12.10 20.19
CA SER A 58 -15.91 13.03 21.26
C SER A 58 -17.09 13.80 21.85
N TYR A 59 -18.14 14.03 21.06
CA TYR A 59 -19.27 14.89 21.44
C TYR A 59 -20.53 14.10 21.74
N GLY A 60 -21.21 14.45 22.84
CA GLY A 60 -22.53 13.90 23.20
C GLY A 60 -22.51 12.50 23.83
N CYS A 61 -21.34 11.92 24.01
CA CYS A 61 -21.13 10.60 24.57
C CYS A 61 -21.66 10.44 26.00
N GLY A 62 -22.58 9.50 26.20
CA GLY A 62 -23.17 9.17 27.51
C GLY A 62 -24.19 10.19 28.02
N PHE A 63 -24.46 11.26 27.26
CA PHE A 63 -25.43 12.30 27.64
C PHE A 63 -26.53 12.50 26.59
N ALA A 64 -26.16 12.69 25.33
CA ALA A 64 -27.10 12.91 24.21
C ALA A 64 -27.15 11.72 23.24
N SER A 65 -26.09 10.91 23.20
CA SER A 65 -25.98 9.66 22.43
C SER A 65 -25.45 8.56 23.34
N PHE A 66 -26.07 7.37 23.25
CA PHE A 66 -25.53 6.14 23.83
C PHE A 66 -24.47 5.49 22.93
N THR A 67 -24.33 5.95 21.68
CA THR A 67 -23.29 5.46 20.77
C THR A 67 -22.05 6.32 20.93
N CYS A 68 -21.02 5.73 21.51
CA CYS A 68 -19.72 6.35 21.75
C CYS A 68 -18.59 5.73 20.96
N TYR A 69 -18.70 4.45 20.68
CA TYR A 69 -17.71 3.70 19.94
C TYR A 69 -18.43 2.99 18.81
N VAL A 70 -17.83 3.02 17.62
CA VAL A 70 -18.27 2.25 16.47
C VAL A 70 -17.09 1.43 16.01
N THR A 71 -17.29 0.12 15.90
CA THR A 71 -16.30 -0.80 15.34
C THR A 71 -16.57 -0.94 13.85
N TYR A 72 -15.54 -0.79 13.03
CA TYR A 72 -15.57 -0.99 11.59
C TYR A 72 -14.89 -2.31 11.27
N VAL A 73 -15.52 -3.11 10.42
CA VAL A 73 -15.00 -4.39 9.92
C VAL A 73 -14.93 -4.26 8.41
N ASP A 74 -13.72 -4.36 7.84
CA ASP A 74 -13.47 -4.18 6.41
C ASP A 74 -14.11 -2.88 5.86
N GLY A 75 -13.91 -1.76 6.57
CA GLY A 75 -14.50 -0.45 6.27
C GLY A 75 -16.01 -0.31 6.43
N VAL A 76 -16.72 -1.34 6.90
CA VAL A 76 -18.16 -1.28 7.15
C VAL A 76 -18.42 -1.04 8.64
N ALA A 77 -19.16 0.03 8.95
CA ALA A 77 -19.59 0.33 10.31
C ALA A 77 -20.48 -0.82 10.85
N GLY A 78 -20.00 -1.48 11.92
CA GLY A 78 -20.67 -2.58 12.58
C GLY A 78 -21.29 -2.16 13.91
N THR A 79 -20.79 -2.75 15.01
CA THR A 79 -21.40 -2.61 16.33
C THR A 79 -21.10 -1.24 16.95
N ALA A 80 -22.15 -0.61 17.46
CA ALA A 80 -22.10 0.62 18.23
C ALA A 80 -22.24 0.33 19.74
N SER A 81 -21.49 1.05 20.58
CA SER A 81 -21.54 0.85 22.04
C SER A 81 -21.26 2.15 22.82
N SER A 82 -21.72 2.19 24.08
CA SER A 82 -21.51 3.33 24.99
C SER A 82 -20.16 3.30 25.72
N SER A 83 -19.47 2.17 25.71
CA SER A 83 -18.17 1.94 26.33
C SER A 83 -17.21 1.37 25.30
N ALA A 84 -15.90 1.54 25.51
CA ALA A 84 -14.92 0.97 24.61
C ALA A 84 -15.14 -0.54 24.47
N PRO A 85 -15.13 -1.10 23.24
CA PRO A 85 -15.31 -2.52 23.02
C PRO A 85 -14.10 -3.29 23.59
N ASP A 86 -14.39 -4.46 24.17
CA ASP A 86 -13.39 -5.39 24.70
C ASP A 86 -12.81 -6.22 23.55
N LEU A 87 -11.79 -5.66 22.89
CA LEU A 87 -11.06 -6.26 21.78
C LEU A 87 -9.60 -6.51 22.16
N VAL A 88 -8.95 -7.42 21.43
CA VAL A 88 -7.50 -7.64 21.52
C VAL A 88 -6.80 -6.63 20.61
N TYR A 89 -6.62 -5.41 21.10
CA TYR A 89 -5.95 -4.34 20.36
C TYR A 89 -4.52 -4.71 20.00
N ASP A 90 -4.16 -4.44 18.75
CA ASP A 90 -2.87 -4.67 18.14
C ASP A 90 -2.44 -3.43 17.36
N ASP A 91 -2.23 -2.35 18.11
CA ASP A 91 -1.99 -1.01 17.60
C ASP A 91 -0.57 -0.81 17.02
N GLY A 92 0.26 -1.85 17.12
CA GLY A 92 1.70 -1.77 16.89
C GLY A 92 2.42 -1.05 18.02
N THR A 93 3.71 -0.79 17.82
CA THR A 93 4.55 -0.06 18.79
C THR A 93 5.30 1.08 18.11
N PRO A 94 5.68 2.14 18.83
CA PRO A 94 6.50 3.19 18.24
C PRO A 94 7.80 2.63 17.65
N CYS A 95 8.07 2.91 16.38
CA CYS A 95 9.31 2.48 15.74
C CYS A 95 10.54 3.13 16.38
N SER A 96 11.60 2.36 16.60
CA SER A 96 12.87 2.84 17.17
C SER A 96 13.59 3.87 16.29
N SER A 97 13.39 3.80 14.98
CA SER A 97 14.01 4.70 13.99
C SER A 97 13.04 4.96 12.84
N THR A 98 13.18 6.12 12.20
CA THR A 98 12.48 6.40 10.95
C THR A 98 13.24 5.74 9.79
N PRO A 99 12.56 5.08 8.84
CA PRO A 99 13.20 4.49 7.66
C PRO A 99 14.05 5.48 6.87
N THR A 100 15.10 4.98 6.20
CA THR A 100 16.06 5.84 5.51
C THR A 100 15.39 6.61 4.37
N GLY A 101 15.64 7.92 4.30
CA GLY A 101 14.99 8.79 3.32
C GLY A 101 13.61 9.28 3.75
N PHE A 102 13.10 8.93 4.94
CA PHE A 102 11.84 9.45 5.45
C PHE A 102 12.07 10.37 6.65
N ASN A 103 11.24 11.40 6.77
CA ASN A 103 11.04 12.13 8.00
C ASN A 103 9.56 12.02 8.38
N ALA A 104 9.26 11.35 9.49
CA ALA A 104 7.91 11.02 9.91
C ALA A 104 7.66 11.49 11.35
N LEU A 105 6.52 12.15 11.57
CA LEU A 105 6.06 12.55 12.89
C LEU A 105 5.42 11.38 13.64
N LYS A 106 4.67 10.56 12.92
CA LYS A 106 3.99 9.37 13.42
C LYS A 106 4.49 8.16 12.67
N LYS A 107 4.91 7.14 13.41
CA LYS A 107 5.37 5.87 12.88
C LYS A 107 5.11 4.76 13.88
N VAL A 108 4.59 3.65 13.38
CA VAL A 108 4.27 2.44 14.14
C VAL A 108 4.89 1.24 13.44
N CYS A 109 5.36 0.31 14.25
CA CYS A 109 6.06 -0.88 13.83
C CYS A 109 5.34 -2.09 14.42
N ASN A 110 5.08 -3.09 13.59
CA ASN A 110 4.53 -4.36 14.02
C ASN A 110 5.07 -5.49 13.13
N GLN A 111 5.61 -6.54 13.74
CA GLN A 111 6.19 -7.71 13.06
C GLN A 111 7.15 -7.41 11.87
N GLY A 112 7.91 -6.30 11.93
CA GLY A 112 8.84 -5.89 10.87
C GLY A 112 8.21 -5.08 9.74
N VAL A 113 6.90 -4.84 9.80
CA VAL A 113 6.17 -3.86 8.99
C VAL A 113 6.20 -2.50 9.70
N VAL A 114 6.26 -1.44 8.91
CA VAL A 114 6.29 -0.04 9.33
C VAL A 114 5.15 0.69 8.64
N GLY A 115 4.30 1.33 9.42
CA GLY A 115 3.34 2.33 8.97
C GLY A 115 3.81 3.71 9.39
N LEU A 116 3.80 4.70 8.49
CA LEU A 116 4.21 6.07 8.83
C LEU A 116 3.47 7.16 8.06
N GLY A 117 3.36 8.34 8.68
CA GLY A 117 3.01 9.59 8.03
C GLY A 117 4.25 10.46 7.82
N SER A 118 4.63 10.67 6.56
CA SER A 118 5.83 11.41 6.17
C SER A 118 5.57 12.91 6.07
N VAL A 119 6.39 13.75 6.71
CA VAL A 119 6.40 15.21 6.48
C VAL A 119 7.31 15.58 5.32
N PHE A 120 8.40 14.82 5.14
CA PHE A 120 9.35 15.04 4.06
C PHE A 120 9.92 13.71 3.55
N ASN A 121 9.93 13.57 2.23
CA ASN A 121 10.52 12.43 1.52
C ASN A 121 11.29 12.96 0.29
N PRO A 122 12.62 12.76 0.16
CA PRO A 122 13.36 13.01 -1.08
C PRO A 122 13.00 12.00 -2.19
N ASN A 123 12.44 10.84 -1.82
CA ASN A 123 12.14 9.71 -2.69
C ASN A 123 10.63 9.51 -2.95
N GLY A 124 9.78 10.49 -2.60
CA GLY A 124 8.32 10.36 -2.76
C GLY A 124 7.56 11.64 -2.43
N ASN A 125 6.26 11.53 -2.19
CA ASN A 125 5.41 12.67 -1.86
C ASN A 125 5.71 13.18 -0.45
N LYS A 126 5.88 14.50 -0.34
CA LYS A 126 5.82 15.22 0.94
C LYS A 126 4.39 15.13 1.46
N ASN A 127 4.20 14.87 2.74
CA ASN A 127 2.88 14.64 3.34
C ASN A 127 2.19 13.44 2.67
N GLY A 128 2.68 12.25 2.97
CA GLY A 128 2.02 11.01 2.54
C GLY A 128 2.06 9.93 3.60
N THR A 129 1.09 9.03 3.54
CA THR A 129 1.04 7.82 4.35
C THR A 129 1.69 6.67 3.60
N TYR A 130 2.55 5.92 4.29
CA TYR A 130 3.31 4.82 3.72
C TYR A 130 3.24 3.59 4.61
N ILE A 131 3.30 2.41 3.99
CA ILE A 131 3.42 1.12 4.67
C ILE A 131 4.46 0.23 3.99
N GLY A 132 5.15 -0.62 4.73
CA GLY A 132 6.03 -1.64 4.14
C GLY A 132 7.05 -2.16 5.12
N SER A 133 8.16 -2.71 4.63
CA SER A 133 9.21 -3.28 5.49
C SER A 133 10.60 -2.78 5.10
N GLY A 134 11.43 -2.50 6.10
CA GLY A 134 12.77 -1.95 5.90
C GLY A 134 12.74 -0.65 5.08
N ASP A 135 13.46 -0.64 3.95
CA ASP A 135 13.48 0.49 3.00
C ASP A 135 12.44 0.34 1.87
N ASN A 136 11.68 -0.75 1.84
CA ASN A 136 10.64 -0.98 0.83
C ASN A 136 9.29 -0.50 1.34
N LEU A 137 9.07 0.81 1.25
CA LEU A 137 7.82 1.46 1.63
C LEU A 137 6.97 1.79 0.40
N GLN A 138 5.71 1.39 0.47
CA GLN A 138 4.68 1.70 -0.50
C GLN A 138 3.93 2.96 -0.07
N PHE A 139 3.70 3.84 -1.04
CA PHE A 139 2.83 5.00 -0.86
C PHE A 139 1.35 4.56 -0.89
N LEU A 140 0.58 4.98 0.11
CA LEU A 140 -0.86 4.70 0.20
C LEU A 140 -1.69 5.92 -0.22
N SER A 141 -1.51 7.04 0.46
CA SER A 141 -2.32 8.25 0.25
C SER A 141 -1.53 9.52 0.50
N ASN A 142 -1.99 10.64 -0.09
CA ASN A 142 -1.49 11.97 0.23
C ASN A 142 -2.17 12.45 1.52
N GLY A 143 -1.45 13.24 2.32
CA GLY A 143 -1.93 13.76 3.60
C GLY A 143 -0.90 13.60 4.71
N SER A 144 -1.14 14.25 5.84
CA SER A 144 -0.44 13.94 7.09
C SER A 144 -0.97 12.61 7.66
N ALA A 145 -0.32 12.10 8.70
CA ALA A 145 -0.94 11.11 9.56
C ALA A 145 -0.83 11.60 11.00
N ASP A 146 -1.94 12.00 11.60
CA ASP A 146 -1.96 12.55 12.96
C ASP A 146 -2.09 11.45 14.01
N GLN A 147 -2.86 10.42 13.68
CA GLN A 147 -2.90 9.13 14.36
C GLN A 147 -2.60 8.03 13.34
N ILE A 148 -1.95 6.96 13.80
CA ILE A 148 -1.64 5.80 12.97
C ILE A 148 -1.57 4.55 13.86
N PHE A 149 -2.19 3.47 13.40
CA PHE A 149 -2.24 2.15 14.04
C PHE A 149 -1.92 1.09 13.01
N LEU A 150 -1.18 0.05 13.41
CA LEU A 150 -0.74 -1.03 12.54
C LEU A 150 -0.84 -2.38 13.27
N ASN A 151 -1.71 -3.27 12.78
CA ASN A 151 -1.80 -4.62 13.32
C ASN A 151 -0.71 -5.55 12.80
N SER A 152 -0.65 -6.75 13.37
CA SER A 152 0.32 -7.79 13.05
C SER A 152 0.10 -8.42 11.68
N VAL A 153 -1.08 -8.27 11.10
CA VAL A 153 -1.42 -8.77 9.76
C VAL A 153 -0.95 -7.79 8.67
N GLY A 154 -0.72 -6.52 9.02
CA GLY A 154 -0.26 -5.48 8.12
C GLY A 154 -1.34 -4.49 7.72
N ASP A 155 -2.50 -4.51 8.37
CA ASP A 155 -3.54 -3.51 8.17
C ASP A 155 -3.19 -2.22 8.90
N LEU A 156 -3.53 -1.10 8.28
CA LEU A 156 -3.16 0.23 8.75
C LEU A 156 -4.40 1.12 8.87
N ALA A 157 -4.62 1.72 10.03
CA ALA A 157 -5.61 2.80 10.16
C ALA A 157 -4.91 4.11 10.49
N TRP A 158 -5.36 5.22 9.89
CA TRP A 158 -4.80 6.54 10.17
C TRP A 158 -5.83 7.65 10.01
N THR A 159 -5.51 8.82 10.59
CA THR A 159 -6.23 10.07 10.32
C THR A 159 -5.37 10.97 9.48
N ASP A 160 -5.91 11.52 8.39
CA ASP A 160 -5.09 12.22 7.39
C ASP A 160 -4.66 13.65 7.80
N GLY A 161 -5.27 14.19 8.85
CA GLY A 161 -5.02 15.52 9.45
C GLY A 161 -5.31 16.73 8.55
N ALA A 162 -5.29 16.56 7.23
CA ALA A 162 -5.48 17.63 6.26
C ALA A 162 -6.95 17.80 5.88
N GLY A 163 -7.66 16.71 5.57
CA GLY A 163 -9.10 16.73 5.36
C GLY A 163 -9.91 16.28 6.58
N GLU A 164 -9.24 15.84 7.65
CA GLU A 164 -9.88 15.33 8.86
C GLU A 164 -10.76 14.14 8.51
N GLU A 165 -10.19 13.19 7.75
CA GLU A 165 -10.79 11.89 7.45
C GLU A 165 -10.01 10.75 8.10
N ILE A 166 -10.73 9.65 8.36
CA ILE A 166 -10.20 8.44 8.94
C ILE A 166 -10.18 7.38 7.84
N PHE A 167 -9.02 6.76 7.64
CA PHE A 167 -8.84 5.74 6.61
C PHE A 167 -8.37 4.43 7.23
N GLU A 168 -8.66 3.35 6.52
CA GLU A 168 -8.18 2.00 6.75
C GLU A 168 -7.56 1.48 5.45
N ALA A 169 -6.36 0.91 5.52
CA ALA A 169 -5.73 0.19 4.44
C ALA A 169 -5.57 -1.26 4.87
N MET A 170 -6.23 -2.15 4.14
CA MET A 170 -6.19 -3.58 4.39
C MET A 170 -5.56 -4.31 3.21
N ASP A 171 -4.83 -5.40 3.48
CA ASP A 171 -4.40 -6.31 2.42
C ASP A 171 -5.65 -7.06 1.91
N PRO A 172 -6.00 -7.01 0.62
CA PRO A 172 -7.25 -7.59 0.11
C PRO A 172 -7.39 -9.07 0.51
N PRO A 173 -8.54 -9.45 1.12
CA PRO A 173 -8.79 -10.81 1.53
C PRO A 173 -8.94 -11.69 0.29
N GLY A 174 -7.86 -12.38 -0.05
CA GLY A 174 -7.80 -13.31 -1.17
C GLY A 174 -6.59 -14.23 -1.02
N PRO A 175 -6.57 -15.41 -1.66
CA PRO A 175 -5.37 -16.22 -1.71
C PRO A 175 -4.29 -15.35 -2.34
N ALA A 176 -3.32 -14.88 -1.52
CA ALA A 176 -2.21 -13.99 -1.86
C ALA A 176 -2.11 -13.90 -3.37
N VAL A 177 -2.77 -12.89 -3.97
CA VAL A 177 -3.03 -12.89 -5.41
C VAL A 177 -1.66 -13.07 -6.01
N SER A 178 -1.41 -14.27 -6.56
CA SER A 178 -0.14 -14.64 -7.19
C SER A 178 0.22 -13.41 -7.98
N PRO A 179 1.33 -12.72 -7.65
CA PRO A 179 1.58 -11.32 -7.99
C PRO A 179 1.00 -11.10 -9.36
N ILE A 180 -0.12 -10.35 -9.45
CA ILE A 180 -0.96 -10.26 -10.66
C ILE A 180 0.04 -10.28 -11.81
N PRO A 181 0.13 -11.37 -12.60
CA PRO A 181 1.24 -11.52 -13.52
C PRO A 181 1.23 -10.26 -14.36
N GLU A 182 2.27 -9.44 -14.24
CA GLU A 182 2.20 -8.10 -14.80
C GLU A 182 1.67 -8.23 -16.22
N PRO A 183 0.53 -7.60 -16.58
CA PRO A 183 -0.07 -7.80 -17.90
C PRO A 183 0.84 -7.36 -19.06
N GLY A 184 2.06 -6.87 -18.76
CA GLY A 184 3.03 -6.31 -19.68
C GLY A 184 4.28 -7.14 -19.98
N SER A 185 4.48 -8.36 -19.49
CA SER A 185 5.75 -9.06 -19.80
C SER A 185 5.70 -9.85 -21.11
N LEU A 186 4.89 -10.91 -21.22
CA LEU A 186 4.89 -11.75 -22.43
C LEU A 186 4.18 -11.11 -23.63
N LEU A 187 3.05 -10.45 -23.41
CA LEU A 187 2.25 -9.90 -24.50
C LEU A 187 2.88 -8.63 -25.07
N LEU A 188 3.50 -7.80 -24.22
CA LEU A 188 4.25 -6.61 -24.64
C LEU A 188 5.57 -6.98 -25.32
N VAL A 189 6.31 -7.97 -24.80
CA VAL A 189 7.51 -8.50 -25.46
C VAL A 189 7.15 -9.15 -26.80
N GLY A 190 6.07 -9.93 -26.85
CA GLY A 190 5.58 -10.56 -28.07
C GLY A 190 5.16 -9.54 -29.13
N THR A 191 4.36 -8.54 -28.75
CA THR A 191 3.95 -7.46 -29.66
C THR A 191 5.15 -6.62 -30.09
N GLY A 192 6.08 -6.29 -29.20
CA GLY A 192 7.33 -5.61 -29.52
C GLY A 192 8.20 -6.37 -30.53
N LEU A 193 8.36 -7.68 -30.35
CA LEU A 193 9.10 -8.56 -31.27
C LEU A 193 8.45 -8.63 -32.66
N LEU A 194 7.12 -8.71 -32.72
CA LEU A 194 6.37 -8.71 -33.99
C LEU A 194 6.54 -7.39 -34.74
N TRP A 195 6.45 -6.26 -34.04
CA TRP A 195 6.68 -4.94 -34.64
C TRP A 195 8.12 -4.76 -35.11
N PHE A 196 9.09 -5.20 -34.30
CA PHE A 196 10.51 -5.12 -34.65
C PHE A 196 10.83 -5.97 -35.89
N THR A 197 10.37 -7.23 -35.93
CA THR A 197 10.57 -8.11 -37.10
C THR A 197 9.90 -7.56 -38.36
N ALA A 198 8.69 -7.01 -38.25
CA ALA A 198 8.00 -6.34 -39.36
C ALA A 198 8.78 -5.12 -39.90
N ALA A 199 9.35 -4.30 -39.01
CA ALA A 199 10.16 -3.14 -39.38
C ALA A 199 11.47 -3.56 -40.10
N VAL A 200 12.16 -4.58 -39.60
CA VAL A 200 13.37 -5.13 -40.25
C VAL A 200 13.05 -5.68 -41.63
N ARG A 201 11.95 -6.43 -41.79
CA ARG A 201 11.54 -6.97 -43.10
C ARG A 201 11.21 -5.88 -44.11
N ARG A 202 10.52 -4.80 -43.69
CA ARG A 202 10.24 -3.65 -44.57
C ARG A 202 11.52 -2.94 -45.04
N ARG A 203 12.55 -2.86 -44.18
CA ARG A 203 13.82 -2.23 -44.53
C ARG A 203 14.70 -3.09 -45.45
N ALA A 204 14.64 -4.42 -45.33
CA ALA A 204 15.43 -5.33 -46.16
C ALA A 204 14.91 -5.46 -47.62
N ASN A 205 13.61 -5.20 -47.83
CA ASN A 205 12.96 -5.30 -49.14
C ASN A 205 12.86 -3.97 -49.90
N ARG A 206 13.41 -2.88 -49.35
CA ARG A 206 13.62 -1.61 -50.06
C ARG A 206 15.06 -1.53 -50.53
#